data_AF-A0A1V4B0I4-F1
#
_entry.id   AF-A0A1V4B0I4-F1
#
_cell.length_a   1.000
_cell.length_b   1.000
_cell.length_c   1.000
_cell.angle_alpha   90.00
_cell.angle_beta   90.00
_cell.angle_gamma   90.00
#
_symmetry.space_group_name_H-M   'P 1'
#
loop_
_entity.id
_entity.type
_entity.pdbx_description
1 polymer ?
#
loop_
_entity_poly.entity_id
_entity_poly.type
_entity_poly.pdbx_seq_one_letter_code
_entity_poly.pdbx_strand_id
1 'polypeptide(L)'
;MTRSTKIKAKVSKRFQLTTAIKHYLNGGGIYRFMSLYDDNEPFPIEEVIALQKERIGEFKAELSRCYTDFLQGEITKNERLLKRLELKAKR
;
A
#
# COMPACT_ATOMS: atom_id res chain seq x y z
N MET A 1 -14.80 15.22 11.73
CA MET A 1 -14.80 14.36 10.51
C MET A 1 -15.96 13.37 10.55
N THR A 2 -16.85 13.41 9.56
CA THR A 2 -18.00 12.49 9.42
C THR A 2 -17.60 11.10 8.91
N ARG A 3 -18.33 10.04 9.31
CA ARG A 3 -18.06 8.62 8.96
C ARG A 3 -17.93 8.37 7.45
N SER A 4 -18.72 9.08 6.65
CA SER A 4 -18.71 8.99 5.17
C SER A 4 -17.37 9.45 4.56
N THR A 5 -16.77 10.52 5.10
CA THR A 5 -15.49 11.07 4.63
C THR A 5 -14.32 10.11 4.89
N LYS A 6 -14.35 9.38 6.02
CA LYS A 6 -13.35 8.36 6.35
C LYS A 6 -13.35 7.17 5.39
N ILE A 7 -14.53 6.74 4.92
CA ILE A 7 -14.66 5.63 3.98
C ILE A 7 -14.11 6.02 2.61
N LYS A 8 -14.48 7.20 2.10
CA LYS A 8 -13.97 7.72 0.81
C LYS A 8 -12.44 7.84 0.81
N ALA A 9 -11.87 8.33 1.91
CA ALA A 9 -10.43 8.40 2.10
C ALA A 9 -9.75 7.02 2.03
N LYS A 10 -10.27 6.03 2.78
CA LYS A 10 -9.71 4.65 2.78
C LYS A 10 -9.72 4.02 1.40
N VAL A 11 -10.80 4.19 0.65
CA VAL A 11 -10.93 3.67 -0.73
C VAL A 11 -9.91 4.34 -1.66
N SER A 12 -9.80 5.66 -1.62
CA SER A 12 -8.82 6.42 -2.43
C SER A 12 -7.38 5.98 -2.15
N LYS A 13 -7.02 5.76 -0.88
CA LYS A 13 -5.69 5.30 -0.46
C LYS A 13 -5.31 3.94 -1.06
N ARG A 14 -6.27 3.03 -1.18
CA ARG A 14 -6.03 1.70 -1.78
C ARG A 14 -5.80 1.76 -3.28
N PHE A 15 -6.48 2.65 -3.99
CA PHE A 15 -6.25 2.86 -5.42
C PHE A 15 -4.85 3.43 -5.70
N GLN A 16 -4.34 4.26 -4.79
CA GLN A 16 -3.02 4.88 -4.94
C GLN A 16 -1.86 3.98 -4.48
N LEU A 17 -2.12 2.91 -3.71
CA LEU A 17 -1.09 2.06 -3.11
C LEU A 17 -0.09 1.53 -4.15
N THR A 18 -0.55 1.01 -5.29
CA THR A 18 0.36 0.46 -6.32
C THR A 18 1.27 1.53 -6.91
N THR A 19 0.76 2.74 -7.10
CA THR A 19 1.53 3.88 -7.61
C THR A 19 2.52 4.36 -6.54
N ALA A 20 2.11 4.44 -5.27
CA ALA A 20 2.96 4.82 -4.15
C ALA A 20 4.14 3.84 -3.95
N ILE A 21 3.88 2.54 -4.07
CA ILE A 21 4.94 1.51 -4.02
C ILE A 21 5.97 1.71 -5.13
N LYS A 22 5.52 2.00 -6.36
CA LYS A 22 6.43 2.27 -7.49
C LYS A 22 7.28 3.51 -7.24
N HIS A 23 6.69 4.57 -6.69
CA HIS A 23 7.41 5.80 -6.35
C HIS A 23 8.55 5.53 -5.36
N TYR A 24 8.27 4.88 -4.23
CA TYR A 24 9.28 4.60 -3.21
C TYR A 24 10.34 3.58 -3.63
N LEU A 25 9.98 2.58 -4.43
CA LEU A 25 10.87 1.45 -4.74
C LEU A 25 11.66 1.57 -6.05
N ASN A 26 11.14 2.29 -7.04
CA ASN A 26 11.71 2.33 -8.38
C ASN A 26 12.24 3.72 -8.78
N GLY A 27 12.17 4.72 -7.88
CA GLY A 27 12.67 6.07 -8.17
C GLY A 27 11.96 6.77 -9.34
N GLY A 28 10.75 6.31 -9.68
CA GLY A 28 10.00 6.78 -10.84
C GLY A 28 9.38 8.15 -10.58
N GLY A 29 10.06 9.19 -11.06
CA GLY A 29 9.53 10.54 -11.30
C GLY A 29 9.10 11.31 -10.05
N ILE A 30 9.05 12.63 -10.20
CA ILE A 30 8.59 13.63 -9.23
C ILE A 30 7.05 13.50 -9.05
N TYR A 31 6.57 12.30 -8.72
CA TYR A 31 5.14 12.06 -8.53
C TYR A 31 4.78 12.52 -7.13
N ARG A 32 4.32 13.77 -7.06
CA ARG A 32 3.75 14.37 -5.86
C ARG A 32 2.39 13.73 -5.65
N PHE A 33 2.30 12.77 -4.73
CA PHE A 33 0.99 12.26 -4.29
C PHE A 33 0.33 13.36 -3.48
N MET A 34 -0.88 13.78 -3.85
CA MET A 34 -1.68 14.68 -3.02
C MET A 34 -2.13 13.90 -1.78
N SER A 35 -1.62 14.27 -0.61
CA SER A 35 -2.19 13.85 0.67
C SER A 35 -3.58 14.48 0.81
N LEU A 36 -4.48 13.85 1.58
CA LEU A 36 -5.79 14.43 1.92
C LEU A 36 -5.68 15.70 2.79
N TYR A 37 -4.48 16.06 3.24
CA TYR A 37 -4.18 17.17 4.14
C TYR A 37 -3.11 18.12 3.61
N ASP A 38 -2.30 17.70 2.63
CA ASP A 38 -1.27 18.55 2.02
C ASP A 38 -0.92 18.08 0.59
N ASP A 39 -1.04 18.98 -0.37
CA ASP A 39 -0.69 18.76 -1.78
C ASP A 39 0.83 18.77 -2.01
N ASN A 40 1.62 19.01 -0.96
CA ASN A 40 3.06 19.15 -1.02
C ASN A 40 3.85 17.97 -0.47
N GLU A 41 3.21 17.05 0.27
CA GLU A 41 3.89 15.92 0.93
C GLU A 41 3.59 14.58 0.25
N PRO A 42 4.61 13.80 -0.17
CA PRO A 42 4.39 12.45 -0.67
C PRO A 42 3.75 11.58 0.42
N PHE A 43 2.81 10.73 0.01
CA PHE A 43 2.09 9.78 0.85
C PHE A 43 3.05 9.05 1.81
N PRO A 44 3.01 9.27 3.14
CA PRO A 44 4.08 8.83 4.05
C PRO A 44 4.38 7.34 3.89
N ILE A 45 5.66 6.98 3.84
CA ILE A 45 6.07 5.60 3.58
C ILE A 45 5.51 4.64 4.64
N GLU A 46 5.29 5.11 5.85
CA GLU A 46 4.64 4.41 6.96
C GLU A 46 3.19 4.04 6.63
N GLU A 47 2.44 4.95 5.99
CA GLU A 47 1.08 4.68 5.53
C GLU A 47 1.09 3.68 4.36
N VAL A 48 2.06 3.77 3.45
CA VAL A 48 2.24 2.79 2.36
C VAL A 48 2.51 1.40 2.94
N ILE A 49 3.37 1.30 3.95
CA ILE A 49 3.68 0.07 4.68
C ILE A 49 2.42 -0.49 5.35
N ALA A 50 1.65 0.35 6.05
CA ALA A 50 0.43 -0.07 6.72
C ALA A 50 -0.61 -0.62 5.73
N LEU A 51 -0.86 0.08 4.62
CA LEU A 51 -1.79 -0.36 3.58
C LEU A 51 -1.29 -1.63 2.87
N GLN A 52 0.02 -1.77 2.68
CA GLN A 52 0.61 -2.99 2.11
C GLN A 52 0.45 -4.19 3.06
N LYS A 53 0.57 -3.99 4.38
CA LYS A 53 0.28 -5.01 5.39
C LYS A 53 -1.19 -5.42 5.37
N GLU A 54 -2.12 -4.45 5.27
CA GLU A 54 -3.55 -4.75 5.09
C GLU A 54 -3.82 -5.61 3.85
N ARG A 55 -3.25 -5.25 2.69
CA ARG A 55 -3.39 -6.00 1.43
C ARG A 55 -2.90 -7.44 1.56
N ILE A 56 -1.75 -7.66 2.22
CA ILE A 56 -1.25 -9.02 2.49
C ILE A 56 -2.21 -9.79 3.41
N GLY A 57 -2.73 -9.12 4.45
CA GLY A 57 -3.72 -9.72 5.36
C GLY A 57 -4.98 -10.18 4.64
N GLU A 58 -5.46 -9.40 3.68
CA GLU A 58 -6.62 -9.74 2.84
C GLU A 58 -6.36 -10.99 1.99
N PHE A 59 -5.21 -11.05 1.29
CA PHE A 59 -4.85 -12.24 0.53
C PHE A 59 -4.67 -13.47 1.42
N LYS A 60 -4.11 -13.33 2.62
CA LYS A 60 -3.99 -14.45 3.58
C LYS A 60 -5.35 -14.92 4.09
N ALA A 61 -6.27 -14.00 4.36
CA ALA A 61 -7.64 -14.32 4.76
C ALA A 61 -8.45 -14.96 3.62
N GLU A 62 -8.16 -14.60 2.38
CA GLU A 62 -8.76 -15.23 1.20
C GLU A 62 -8.18 -16.62 0.96
N LEU A 63 -6.86 -16.77 1.03
CA LEU A 63 -6.17 -18.06 0.89
C LEU A 63 -6.63 -19.07 1.94
N SER A 64 -6.89 -18.62 3.18
CA SER A 64 -7.39 -19.51 4.24
C SER A 64 -8.83 -20.00 4.00
N ARG A 65 -9.61 -19.26 3.20
CA ARG A 65 -10.96 -19.68 2.78
C ARG A 65 -10.94 -20.54 1.53
N CYS A 66 -10.05 -20.23 0.59
CA CYS A 66 -9.91 -20.94 -0.67
C CYS A 66 -8.43 -20.91 -1.09
N TYR A 67 -7.75 -22.03 -0.91
CA TYR A 67 -6.36 -22.14 -1.32
C TYR A 67 -6.25 -22.12 -2.84
N THR A 68 -5.39 -21.25 -3.36
CA THR A 68 -4.97 -21.26 -4.76
C THR A 68 -3.49 -20.88 -4.85
N ASP A 69 -2.76 -21.51 -5.79
CA ASP A 69 -1.35 -21.17 -6.04
C ASP A 69 -1.19 -19.72 -6.50
N PHE A 70 -2.20 -19.17 -7.16
CA PHE A 70 -2.27 -17.76 -7.53
C PHE A 70 -2.20 -16.83 -6.30
N LEU A 71 -3.06 -17.06 -5.30
CA LEU A 71 -3.08 -16.26 -4.07
C LEU A 71 -1.77 -16.42 -3.29
N GLN A 72 -1.20 -17.62 -3.25
CA GLN A 72 0.10 -17.86 -2.62
C GLN A 72 1.23 -17.09 -3.33
N GLY A 73 1.20 -17.04 -4.66
CA GLY A 73 2.11 -16.23 -5.48
C GLY A 73 1.98 -14.73 -5.20
N GLU A 74 0.75 -14.22 -5.13
CA GLU A 74 0.50 -12.81 -4.81
C GLU A 74 0.94 -12.46 -3.39
N ILE A 75 0.70 -13.29 -2.38
CA ILE A 75 1.22 -13.08 -1.02
C ILE A 75 2.75 -12.95 -1.05
N THR A 76 3.43 -13.91 -1.68
CA THR A 76 4.91 -13.93 -1.75
C THR A 76 5.47 -12.66 -2.39
N LYS A 77 4.85 -12.21 -3.49
CA LYS A 77 5.24 -10.97 -4.18
C LYS A 77 4.99 -9.75 -3.31
N ASN A 78 3.84 -9.66 -2.64
CA ASN A 78 3.48 -8.53 -1.80
C ASN A 78 4.35 -8.45 -0.53
N GLU A 79 4.77 -9.57 0.05
CA GLU A 79 5.72 -9.62 1.17
C GLU A 79 7.13 -9.16 0.78
N ARG A 80 7.60 -9.53 -0.42
CA ARG A 80 8.88 -9.01 -0.95
C ARG A 80 8.85 -7.49 -1.13
N LEU A 81 7.75 -6.95 -1.63
CA LEU A 81 7.55 -5.51 -1.75
C LEU A 81 7.54 -4.83 -0.38
N LEU A 82 6.83 -5.40 0.59
CA LEU A 82 6.78 -4.89 1.96
C LEU A 82 8.18 -4.78 2.58
N LYS A 83 8.99 -5.84 2.48
CA LYS A 83 10.37 -5.84 3.01
C LYS A 83 11.21 -4.71 2.40
N ARG A 84 11.06 -4.45 1.09
CA ARG A 84 11.76 -3.35 0.42
C ARG A 84 11.30 -1.99 0.91
N LEU A 85 10.00 -1.79 1.15
CA LEU A 85 9.46 -0.55 1.70
C LEU A 85 9.97 -0.31 3.12
N GLU A 86 9.96 -1.33 3.98
CA GLU A 86 10.46 -1.24 5.35
C GLU A 86 11.97 -0.94 5.39
N LEU A 87 12.76 -1.49 4.45
CA LEU A 87 14.18 -1.13 4.31
C LEU A 87 14.37 0.31 3.85
N LYS A 88 13.48 0.81 2.99
CA LYS A 88 13.53 2.20 2.49
C LYS A 88 13.14 3.20 3.58
N ALA A 89 12.20 2.86 4.46
CA ALA A 89 11.77 3.71 5.57
C ALA A 89 12.82 3.87 6.69
N LYS A 90 13.82 2.98 6.75
CA LYS A 90 14.92 3.02 7.72
C LYS A 90 16.13 3.85 7.26
N ARG A 91 16.11 4.38 6.04
CA ARG A 91 17.19 5.18 5.44
C ARG A 91 16.86 6.65 5.55
#